data_AF-A0A0D3KNM5-F1
#
_entry.id   AF-A0A0D3KNM5-F1
#
_cell.length_a   1.000
_cell.length_b   1.000
_cell.length_c   1.000
_cell.angle_alpha   90.00
_cell.angle_beta   90.00
_cell.angle_gamma   90.00
#
_symmetry.space_group_name_H-M   'P 1'
#
loop_
_entity.id
_entity.type
_entity.pdbx_description
1 polymer ?
#
loop_
_entity_poly.entity_id
_entity_poly.type
_entity_poly.pdbx_seq_one_letter_code
_entity_poly.pdbx_strand_id
1 'polypeptide(L)'
;MTRLITVLLAASTDATRLHRVRPSDESLTAFAASIADRAINHDIHLARAPASGTPARSLRVIAMRVPLGHGRACWRRARRRLLSWEMHEGSTWSAVLVEDPPGRSLVTLAALPSPRLPLLWVSNPCRAVRRRVGRRRCSVGYSTLSGHLLEGEEKMDVVWSRETDEVAFEVVSHSRGAGPLGKLLFPALSSTQRRFFREQCRCMQRAAAGVQRVEPVWSSPRSAHPGHRLEAVAGVTR
;
A
#
# COMPACT_ATOMS: atom_id res chain seq x y z
N MET A 1 18.43 -3.74 25.58
CA MET A 1 17.39 -3.24 24.64
C MET A 1 17.84 -1.99 23.90
N THR A 2 18.37 -0.97 24.58
CA THR A 2 18.88 0.27 23.97
C THR A 2 19.92 0.03 22.86
N ARG A 3 20.87 -0.90 23.05
CA ARG A 3 21.87 -1.25 22.02
C ARG A 3 21.28 -1.80 20.72
N LEU A 4 20.22 -2.61 20.77
CA LEU A 4 19.58 -3.15 19.56
C LEU A 4 18.79 -2.07 18.80
N ILE A 5 18.09 -1.20 19.52
CA ILE A 5 17.41 -0.04 18.91
C ILE A 5 18.44 0.91 18.30
N THR A 6 19.55 1.17 18.99
CA THR A 6 20.65 2.01 18.47
C THR A 6 21.30 1.39 17.25
N VAL A 7 21.54 0.08 17.23
CA VAL A 7 22.08 -0.64 16.06
C VAL A 7 21.09 -0.61 14.88
N LEU A 8 19.79 -0.78 15.13
CA LEU A 8 18.77 -0.69 14.08
C LEU A 8 18.66 0.74 13.55
N LEU A 9 18.60 1.75 14.41
CA LEU A 9 18.59 3.17 14.02
C LEU A 9 19.89 3.56 13.28
N ALA A 10 21.04 3.02 13.66
CA ALA A 10 22.31 3.21 12.95
C ALA A 10 22.36 2.46 11.61
N ALA A 11 21.59 1.37 11.48
CA ALA A 11 21.34 0.69 10.21
C ALA A 11 20.21 1.35 9.38
N SER A 12 19.60 2.43 9.89
CA SER A 12 18.78 3.32 9.08
C SER A 12 19.67 3.84 7.96
N THR A 13 19.29 3.52 6.73
CA THR A 13 19.95 4.09 5.56
C THR A 13 19.19 5.34 5.16
N ASP A 14 19.74 6.13 4.24
CA ASP A 14 18.98 7.21 3.58
C ASP A 14 17.70 6.70 2.89
N ALA A 15 17.58 5.37 2.74
CA ALA A 15 16.54 4.68 2.01
C ALA A 15 15.37 4.23 2.87
N THR A 16 15.59 3.43 3.91
CA THR A 16 14.54 3.09 4.88
C THR A 16 14.82 3.88 6.14
N ARG A 17 13.85 4.71 6.55
CA ARG A 17 13.97 5.51 7.76
C ARG A 17 13.28 4.82 8.92
N LEU A 18 14.01 4.67 10.01
CA LEU A 18 13.48 4.18 11.28
C LEU A 18 13.25 5.36 12.23
N HIS A 19 12.09 5.39 12.86
CA HIS A 19 11.69 6.47 13.74
C HIS A 19 11.22 5.92 15.09
N ARG A 20 11.55 6.60 16.18
CA ARG A 20 11.05 6.25 17.53
C ARG A 20 9.59 6.66 17.76
N VAL A 21 9.11 7.62 16.97
CA VAL A 21 7.76 8.14 16.97
C VAL A 21 7.26 8.19 15.54
N ARG A 22 5.95 8.29 15.34
CA ARG A 22 5.37 8.44 14.00
C ARG A 22 5.97 9.71 13.35
N PRO A 23 6.57 9.62 12.15
CA PRO A 23 7.01 10.80 11.42
C PRO A 23 5.81 11.70 11.09
N SER A 24 6.02 13.02 11.12
CA SER A 24 5.01 13.98 10.67
C SER A 24 4.72 13.82 9.18
N ASP A 25 3.56 14.30 8.73
CA ASP A 25 3.21 14.24 7.31
C ASP A 25 4.17 15.08 6.45
N GLU A 26 4.66 16.19 7.00
CA GLU A 26 5.73 17.00 6.39
C GLU A 26 7.02 16.18 6.22
N SER A 27 7.42 15.44 7.26
CA SER A 27 8.60 14.56 7.20
C SER A 27 8.44 13.44 6.15
N LEU A 28 7.23 12.88 6.03
CA LEU A 28 6.91 11.86 5.03
C LEU A 28 6.90 12.45 3.61
N THR A 29 6.43 13.68 3.45
CA THR A 29 6.42 14.40 2.17
C THR A 29 7.84 14.73 1.72
N ALA A 30 8.67 15.27 2.62
CA ALA A 30 10.09 15.50 2.36
C ALA A 30 10.82 14.19 2.02
N PHE A 31 10.48 13.09 2.69
CA PHE A 31 11.02 11.78 2.36
C PHE A 31 10.56 11.30 0.98
N ALA A 32 9.28 11.45 0.62
CA ALA A 32 8.75 11.12 -0.70
C ALA A 32 9.48 11.87 -1.82
N ALA A 33 9.76 13.17 -1.63
CA ALA A 33 10.55 13.96 -2.57
C ALA A 33 12.00 13.42 -2.70
N SER A 34 12.63 13.03 -1.58
CA SER A 34 14.01 12.52 -1.56
C SER A 34 14.22 11.15 -2.22
N ILE A 35 13.13 10.44 -2.56
CA ILE A 35 13.20 9.08 -3.15
C ILE A 35 12.83 9.06 -4.64
N ALA A 36 12.54 10.22 -5.24
CA ALA A 36 12.07 10.34 -6.61
C ALA A 36 12.98 9.64 -7.63
N ASP A 37 14.30 9.75 -7.48
CA ASP A 37 15.28 9.17 -8.42
C ASP A 37 15.76 7.75 -8.06
N ARG A 38 15.23 7.16 -6.98
CA ARG A 38 15.65 5.81 -6.58
C ARG A 38 15.19 4.75 -7.58
N ALA A 39 16.08 3.82 -7.89
CA ALA A 39 15.79 2.67 -8.75
C ALA A 39 14.85 1.67 -8.06
N ILE A 40 14.08 0.93 -8.87
CA ILE A 40 13.34 -0.25 -8.39
C ILE A 40 14.36 -1.34 -8.00
N ASN A 41 14.15 -1.99 -6.87
CA ASN A 41 15.13 -2.93 -6.29
C ASN A 41 14.93 -4.40 -6.68
N HIS A 42 14.11 -4.68 -7.69
CA HIS A 42 13.81 -6.03 -8.16
C HIS A 42 13.44 -6.01 -9.64
N ASP A 43 13.54 -7.18 -10.26
CA ASP A 43 12.94 -7.48 -11.54
C ASP A 43 11.78 -8.45 -11.32
N ILE A 44 10.54 -7.95 -11.40
CA ILE A 44 9.35 -8.75 -11.13
C ILE A 44 9.12 -9.86 -12.17
N HIS A 45 9.64 -9.70 -13.38
CA HIS A 45 9.50 -10.69 -14.45
C HIS A 45 10.42 -11.88 -14.20
N LEU A 46 11.67 -11.62 -13.81
CA LEU A 46 12.60 -12.68 -13.41
C LEU A 46 12.18 -13.40 -12.13
N ALA A 47 11.41 -12.72 -11.28
CA ALA A 47 11.00 -13.24 -9.98
C ALA A 47 9.68 -14.05 -10.01
N ARG A 48 9.02 -14.13 -11.18
CA ARG A 48 7.75 -14.85 -11.41
C ARG A 48 7.88 -16.10 -12.31
N ALA A 49 9.03 -16.35 -12.92
CA ALA A 49 9.22 -17.49 -13.83
C ALA A 49 9.16 -18.84 -13.07
N PRO A 50 8.52 -19.88 -13.64
CA PRO A 50 8.53 -21.23 -13.07
C PRO A 50 9.94 -21.81 -13.14
N ALA A 51 10.46 -22.27 -12.01
CA ALA A 51 11.81 -22.79 -11.92
C ALA A 51 11.84 -24.27 -12.35
N SER A 52 12.12 -24.55 -13.62
CA SER A 52 12.68 -25.84 -14.02
C SER A 52 14.15 -25.86 -13.57
N GLY A 53 14.37 -26.25 -12.32
CA GLY A 53 15.69 -26.31 -11.67
C GLY A 53 15.74 -25.53 -10.36
N THR A 54 16.61 -25.97 -9.44
CA THR A 54 16.88 -25.53 -8.06
C THR A 54 16.41 -24.10 -7.68
N PRO A 55 15.73 -23.88 -6.53
CA PRO A 55 15.05 -22.63 -6.22
C PRO A 55 16.02 -21.52 -5.77
N ALA A 56 16.80 -20.99 -6.69
CA ALA A 56 17.41 -19.69 -6.51
C ALA A 56 16.33 -18.63 -6.80
N ARG A 57 15.88 -17.88 -5.78
CA ARG A 57 15.17 -16.59 -5.90
C ARG A 57 13.62 -16.58 -6.01
N SER A 58 12.88 -17.53 -5.45
CA SER A 58 11.41 -17.41 -5.41
C SER A 58 10.93 -16.23 -4.55
N LEU A 59 9.92 -15.49 -5.03
CA LEU A 59 9.19 -14.51 -4.22
C LEU A 59 8.09 -15.20 -3.44
N ARG A 60 7.92 -14.80 -2.18
CA ARG A 60 6.75 -15.18 -1.40
C ARG A 60 5.53 -14.46 -1.99
N VAL A 61 4.43 -15.21 -2.14
CA VAL A 61 3.15 -14.65 -2.56
C VAL A 61 2.23 -14.52 -1.35
N ILE A 62 1.67 -13.32 -1.15
CA ILE A 62 0.46 -13.15 -0.37
C ILE A 62 -0.65 -12.74 -1.34
N ALA A 63 -1.75 -13.48 -1.35
CA ALA A 63 -2.96 -13.10 -2.06
C ALA A 63 -4.13 -13.09 -1.07
N MET A 64 -4.97 -12.05 -1.15
CA MET A 64 -6.23 -11.98 -0.43
C MET A 64 -7.32 -11.47 -1.37
N ARG A 65 -8.52 -12.04 -1.25
CA ARG A 65 -9.72 -11.60 -1.95
C ARG A 65 -10.85 -11.51 -0.94
N VAL A 66 -11.60 -10.41 -0.96
CA VAL A 66 -12.81 -10.26 -0.14
C VAL A 66 -13.98 -9.75 -0.99
N PRO A 67 -15.18 -10.30 -0.82
CA PRO A 67 -16.37 -9.73 -1.42
C PRO A 67 -16.66 -8.37 -0.77
N LEU A 68 -17.11 -7.41 -1.59
CA LEU A 68 -17.48 -6.06 -1.17
C LEU A 68 -19.00 -5.84 -1.21
N GLY A 69 -19.72 -6.63 -2.00
CA GLY A 69 -21.16 -6.51 -2.22
C GLY A 69 -21.49 -6.65 -3.71
N HIS A 70 -22.59 -6.07 -4.15
CA HIS A 70 -23.08 -6.20 -5.53
C HIS A 70 -23.39 -4.85 -6.17
N GLY A 71 -23.34 -4.82 -7.50
CA GLY A 71 -23.90 -3.75 -8.31
C GLY A 71 -23.08 -2.46 -8.40
N ARG A 72 -23.60 -1.57 -9.24
CA ARG A 72 -22.94 -0.32 -9.66
C ARG A 72 -22.59 0.60 -8.49
N ALA A 73 -23.44 0.67 -7.47
CA ALA A 73 -23.23 1.55 -6.33
C ALA A 73 -22.03 1.09 -5.49
N CYS A 74 -21.95 -0.21 -5.18
CA CYS A 74 -20.79 -0.83 -4.52
C CYS A 74 -19.52 -0.61 -5.34
N TRP A 75 -19.58 -0.91 -6.64
CA TRP A 75 -18.48 -0.71 -7.58
C TRP A 75 -17.95 0.73 -7.55
N ARG A 76 -18.83 1.74 -7.62
CA ARG A 76 -18.43 3.15 -7.63
C ARG A 76 -17.73 3.55 -6.34
N ARG A 77 -18.23 3.11 -5.17
CA ARG A 77 -17.62 3.39 -3.87
C ARG A 77 -16.23 2.76 -3.76
N ALA A 78 -16.13 1.47 -4.09
CA ALA A 78 -14.87 0.72 -4.05
C ALA A 78 -13.84 1.27 -5.05
N ARG A 79 -14.24 1.56 -6.30
CA ARG A 79 -13.38 2.19 -7.32
C ARG A 79 -12.80 3.51 -6.84
N ARG A 80 -13.63 4.39 -6.29
CA ARG A 80 -13.16 5.68 -5.76
C ARG A 80 -12.13 5.47 -4.66
N ARG A 81 -12.45 4.60 -3.69
CA ARG A 81 -11.57 4.27 -2.57
C ARG A 81 -10.21 3.75 -3.02
N LEU A 82 -10.20 2.83 -3.99
CA LEU A 82 -8.98 2.27 -4.55
C LEU A 82 -8.13 3.32 -5.27
N LEU A 83 -8.74 4.08 -6.18
CA LEU A 83 -8.02 5.03 -7.04
C LEU A 83 -7.45 6.22 -6.28
N SER A 84 -7.99 6.52 -5.10
CA SER A 84 -7.48 7.54 -4.18
C SER A 84 -6.43 7.02 -3.19
N TRP A 85 -6.02 5.74 -3.27
CA TRP A 85 -5.08 5.09 -2.33
C TRP A 85 -5.56 5.06 -0.88
N GLU A 86 -6.86 5.22 -0.66
CA GLU A 86 -7.47 5.33 0.66
C GLU A 86 -7.79 3.96 1.29
N MET A 87 -7.33 2.85 0.71
CA MET A 87 -7.53 1.51 1.30
C MET A 87 -6.80 1.32 2.64
N HIS A 88 -6.01 2.30 3.10
CA HIS A 88 -5.35 2.29 4.42
C HIS A 88 -6.04 3.19 5.45
N GLU A 89 -7.13 3.86 5.07
CA GLU A 89 -7.83 4.81 5.94
C GLU A 89 -8.36 4.13 7.22
N GLY A 90 -8.15 4.80 8.36
CA GLY A 90 -8.50 4.30 9.68
C GLY A 90 -7.53 3.28 10.29
N SER A 91 -6.44 2.91 9.60
CA SER A 91 -5.36 2.11 10.21
C SER A 91 -4.59 2.97 11.21
N THR A 92 -4.32 2.44 12.40
CA THR A 92 -3.61 3.19 13.46
C THR A 92 -2.10 2.99 13.52
N TRP A 93 -1.58 2.09 12.68
CA TRP A 93 -0.19 1.68 12.70
C TRP A 93 0.43 1.64 11.31
N SER A 94 -0.35 1.91 10.26
CA SER A 94 0.15 1.93 8.89
C SER A 94 -0.51 3.01 8.05
N ALA A 95 0.21 3.51 7.06
CA ALA A 95 -0.30 4.48 6.10
C ALA A 95 0.44 4.34 4.75
N VAL A 96 -0.17 4.88 3.71
CA VAL A 96 0.46 5.07 2.40
C VAL A 96 0.30 6.52 2.00
N LEU A 97 1.43 7.19 1.82
CA LEU A 97 1.49 8.54 1.25
C LEU A 97 1.82 8.43 -0.23
N VAL A 98 1.06 9.13 -1.07
CA VAL A 98 1.27 9.22 -2.51
C VAL A 98 1.28 10.70 -2.89
N GLU A 99 2.34 11.13 -3.54
CA GLU A 99 2.54 12.50 -4.04
C GLU A 99 1.60 12.81 -5.23
N ASP A 100 1.13 14.07 -5.33
CA ASP A 100 0.22 14.59 -6.36
C ASP A 100 0.68 15.99 -6.82
N PRO A 101 0.73 16.34 -8.13
CA PRO A 101 0.38 15.52 -9.29
C PRO A 101 1.35 14.35 -9.50
N PRO A 102 0.93 13.27 -10.19
CA PRO A 102 1.58 11.96 -10.06
C PRO A 102 3.04 11.93 -10.58
N GLY A 103 3.99 11.85 -9.64
CA GLY A 103 5.44 11.76 -9.88
C GLY A 103 6.10 10.51 -9.31
N ARG A 104 5.33 9.42 -9.16
CA ARG A 104 5.76 8.05 -8.84
C ARG A 104 6.15 7.76 -7.40
N SER A 105 6.64 8.68 -6.59
CA SER A 105 7.05 8.38 -5.20
C SER A 105 5.87 7.98 -4.30
N LEU A 106 6.07 6.89 -3.57
CA LEU A 106 5.13 6.36 -2.59
C LEU A 106 5.90 6.03 -1.31
N VAL A 107 5.37 6.42 -0.16
CA VAL A 107 5.95 6.03 1.12
C VAL A 107 4.97 5.12 1.84
N THR A 108 5.41 3.92 2.18
CA THR A 108 4.68 3.08 3.14
C THR A 108 5.21 3.36 4.54
N LEU A 109 4.31 3.57 5.47
CA LEU A 109 4.61 3.75 6.88
C LEU A 109 4.02 2.56 7.65
N ALA A 110 4.80 1.97 8.54
CA ALA A 110 4.33 0.90 9.42
C ALA A 110 5.03 0.91 10.79
N ALA A 111 4.28 0.72 11.87
CA ALA A 111 4.85 0.42 13.18
C ALA A 111 5.25 -1.07 13.25
N LEU A 112 6.47 -1.36 13.71
CA LEU A 112 6.93 -2.73 13.92
C LEU A 112 6.26 -3.34 15.15
N PRO A 113 5.60 -4.50 15.03
CA PRO A 113 5.03 -5.20 16.17
C PRO A 113 6.16 -5.90 16.95
N SER A 114 6.67 -5.28 18.00
CA SER A 114 7.62 -5.93 18.91
C SER A 114 7.41 -5.50 20.36
N PRO A 115 7.10 -6.43 21.28
CA PRO A 115 7.03 -6.13 22.70
C PRO A 115 8.41 -5.75 23.29
N ARG A 116 9.50 -6.08 22.58
CA ARG A 116 10.88 -5.75 22.97
C ARG A 116 11.41 -4.47 22.32
N LEU A 117 10.70 -3.91 21.35
CA LEU A 117 11.04 -2.67 20.64
C LEU A 117 9.76 -1.83 20.49
N PRO A 118 9.25 -1.22 21.59
CA PRO A 118 7.99 -0.51 21.54
C PRO A 118 8.04 0.61 20.49
N LEU A 119 7.13 0.51 19.50
CA LEU A 119 6.74 1.54 18.54
C LEU A 119 7.84 2.13 17.64
N LEU A 120 8.79 1.30 17.16
CA LEU A 120 9.59 1.72 16.00
C LEU A 120 8.71 1.84 14.75
N TRP A 121 8.71 3.01 14.14
CA TRP A 121 8.07 3.27 12.86
C TRP A 121 9.06 3.15 11.73
N VAL A 122 8.61 2.61 10.61
CA VAL A 122 9.41 2.40 9.41
C VAL A 122 8.76 3.14 8.25
N SER A 123 9.51 4.05 7.63
CA SER A 123 9.14 4.68 6.36
C SER A 123 9.93 3.98 5.25
N ASN A 124 9.24 3.29 4.34
CA ASN A 124 9.89 2.59 3.23
C ASN A 124 9.62 3.29 1.88
N PRO A 125 10.62 3.31 0.99
CA PRO A 125 10.52 3.95 -0.31
C PRO A 125 9.89 3.00 -1.32
N CYS A 126 8.82 3.46 -1.95
CA CYS A 126 8.09 2.74 -2.98
C CYS A 126 7.83 3.66 -4.16
N ARG A 127 7.34 3.05 -5.24
CA ARG A 127 6.96 3.76 -6.45
C ARG A 127 5.64 3.24 -6.99
N ALA A 128 4.66 4.12 -7.19
CA ALA A 128 3.45 3.78 -7.92
C ALA A 128 3.82 3.44 -9.38
N VAL A 129 3.66 2.17 -9.76
CA VAL A 129 3.97 1.67 -11.11
C VAL A 129 2.72 1.27 -11.89
N ARG A 130 1.56 1.20 -11.21
CA ARG A 130 0.31 0.77 -11.81
C ARG A 130 -0.82 1.69 -11.43
N ARG A 131 -1.53 2.17 -12.45
CA ARG A 131 -2.86 2.74 -12.32
C ARG A 131 -3.66 2.35 -13.56
N ARG A 132 -4.72 1.56 -13.39
CA ARG A 132 -5.61 1.14 -14.48
C ARG A 132 -7.05 1.45 -14.12
N VAL A 133 -7.77 2.10 -15.03
CA VAL A 133 -9.17 2.47 -14.86
C VAL A 133 -9.98 1.82 -15.97
N GLY A 134 -10.73 0.77 -15.63
CA GLY A 134 -11.66 0.12 -16.53
C GLY A 134 -13.10 0.23 -16.04
N ARG A 135 -14.05 -0.23 -16.88
CA ARG A 135 -15.49 -0.21 -16.57
C ARG A 135 -15.88 -1.17 -15.44
N ARG A 136 -15.14 -2.27 -15.29
CA ARG A 136 -15.41 -3.38 -14.34
C ARG A 136 -14.15 -3.94 -13.67
N ARG A 137 -13.00 -3.33 -13.91
CA ARG A 137 -11.76 -3.61 -13.20
C ARG A 137 -10.96 -2.32 -13.08
N CYS A 138 -10.51 -2.00 -11.88
CA CYS A 138 -9.56 -0.93 -11.66
C CYS A 138 -8.45 -1.44 -10.77
N SER A 139 -7.25 -0.89 -10.96
CA SER A 139 -6.04 -1.38 -10.33
C SER A 139 -5.18 -0.22 -9.90
N VAL A 140 -4.58 -0.34 -8.73
CA VAL A 140 -3.40 0.43 -8.32
C VAL A 140 -2.30 -0.56 -7.92
N GLY A 141 -1.06 -0.10 -7.90
CA GLY A 141 0.05 -0.94 -7.46
C GLY A 141 1.36 -0.21 -7.44
N TYR A 142 2.28 -0.73 -6.64
CA TYR A 142 3.60 -0.14 -6.43
C TYR A 142 4.69 -1.19 -6.35
N SER A 143 5.90 -0.73 -6.66
CA SER A 143 7.14 -1.50 -6.59
C SER A 143 8.00 -0.89 -5.48
N THR A 144 8.69 -1.72 -4.73
CA THR A 144 9.67 -1.28 -3.74
C THR A 144 10.93 -0.69 -4.42
N LEU A 145 11.52 0.34 -3.81
CA LEU A 145 12.71 1.01 -4.31
C LEU A 145 13.98 0.60 -3.54
N SER A 146 15.13 0.92 -4.11
CA SER A 146 16.45 0.67 -3.51
C SER A 146 16.51 1.17 -2.07
N GLY A 147 16.79 0.22 -1.19
CA GLY A 147 16.92 0.36 0.26
C GLY A 147 15.63 0.30 1.07
N HIS A 148 14.49 -0.10 0.47
CA HIS A 148 13.36 -0.70 1.20
C HIS A 148 13.81 -2.01 1.89
N LEU A 149 13.21 -2.36 3.05
CA LEU A 149 13.42 -3.67 3.70
C LEU A 149 12.94 -4.89 2.91
N LEU A 150 12.13 -4.67 1.87
CA LEU A 150 11.56 -5.69 1.02
C LEU A 150 11.89 -5.35 -0.43
N GLU A 151 11.96 -6.38 -1.25
CA GLU A 151 11.99 -6.25 -2.69
C GLU A 151 10.82 -7.01 -3.30
N GLY A 152 10.02 -6.33 -4.11
CA GLY A 152 8.81 -6.88 -4.69
C GLY A 152 7.76 -5.86 -5.13
N GLU A 153 6.62 -6.38 -5.58
CA GLU A 153 5.49 -5.58 -6.04
C GLU A 153 4.22 -5.93 -5.29
N GLU A 154 3.39 -4.91 -5.09
CA GLU A 154 2.05 -5.03 -4.54
C GLU A 154 1.03 -4.47 -5.53
N LYS A 155 -0.02 -5.24 -5.78
CA LYS A 155 -1.12 -4.89 -6.68
C LYS A 155 -2.44 -5.04 -5.94
N MET A 156 -3.26 -4.01 -6.03
CA MET A 156 -4.61 -3.98 -5.49
C MET A 156 -5.60 -3.75 -6.64
N ASP A 157 -6.61 -4.60 -6.72
CA ASP A 157 -7.65 -4.56 -7.74
C ASP A 157 -9.04 -4.44 -7.08
N VAL A 158 -9.94 -3.70 -7.71
CA VAL A 158 -11.39 -3.88 -7.52
C VAL A 158 -11.95 -4.43 -8.83
N VAL A 159 -12.74 -5.50 -8.72
CA VAL A 159 -13.32 -6.23 -9.84
C VAL A 159 -14.84 -6.28 -9.69
N TRP A 160 -15.58 -6.11 -10.79
CA TRP A 160 -17.03 -6.22 -10.83
C TRP A 160 -17.48 -7.23 -11.89
N SER A 161 -17.96 -8.38 -11.42
CA SER A 161 -18.45 -9.48 -12.26
C SER A 161 -19.66 -9.04 -13.09
N ARG A 162 -19.70 -9.44 -14.37
CA ARG A 162 -20.90 -9.26 -15.22
C ARG A 162 -21.96 -10.32 -14.93
N GLU A 163 -21.52 -11.53 -14.60
CA GLU A 163 -22.36 -12.70 -14.48
C GLU A 163 -23.08 -12.72 -13.13
N THR A 164 -22.36 -12.42 -12.05
CA THR A 164 -22.87 -12.50 -10.68
C THR A 164 -23.21 -11.15 -10.06
N ASP A 165 -22.92 -10.06 -10.78
CA ASP A 165 -22.97 -8.68 -10.28
C ASP A 165 -22.10 -8.41 -9.02
N GLU A 166 -21.26 -9.37 -8.61
CA GLU A 166 -20.38 -9.29 -7.44
C GLU A 166 -19.25 -8.29 -7.66
N VAL A 167 -19.00 -7.47 -6.64
CA VAL A 167 -17.83 -6.60 -6.54
C VAL A 167 -16.88 -7.19 -5.50
N ALA A 168 -15.61 -7.34 -5.85
CA ALA A 168 -14.57 -7.85 -4.96
C ALA A 168 -13.33 -6.96 -4.94
N PHE A 169 -12.65 -6.96 -3.80
CA PHE A 169 -11.31 -6.41 -3.66
C PHE A 169 -10.30 -7.56 -3.67
N GLU A 170 -9.24 -7.41 -4.45
CA GLU A 170 -8.14 -8.38 -4.54
C GLU A 170 -6.83 -7.65 -4.24
N VAL A 171 -5.98 -8.24 -3.41
CA VAL A 171 -4.62 -7.75 -3.20
C VAL A 171 -3.64 -8.91 -3.35
N VAL A 172 -2.58 -8.67 -4.12
CA VAL A 172 -1.51 -9.63 -4.36
C VAL A 172 -0.18 -8.93 -4.16
N SER A 173 0.67 -9.53 -3.31
CA SER A 173 2.04 -9.12 -3.08
C SER A 173 2.98 -10.25 -3.46
N HIS A 174 3.99 -9.94 -4.27
CA HIS A 174 5.14 -10.79 -4.50
C HIS A 174 6.33 -10.13 -3.83
N SER A 175 6.92 -10.73 -2.81
CA SER A 175 8.00 -10.09 -2.06
C SER A 175 9.00 -11.07 -1.46
N ARG A 176 10.22 -10.57 -1.22
CA ARG A 176 11.23 -11.19 -0.35
C ARG A 176 11.97 -10.12 0.48
N GLY A 177 12.75 -10.55 1.45
CA GLY A 177 13.60 -9.64 2.21
C GLY A 177 14.72 -9.05 1.34
N ALA A 178 14.88 -7.73 1.38
CA ALA A 178 15.93 -7.02 0.63
C ALA A 178 17.19 -6.81 1.50
N GLY A 179 18.36 -7.01 0.91
CA GLY A 179 19.64 -6.91 1.61
C GLY A 179 19.76 -7.86 2.83
N PRO A 180 20.84 -7.75 3.62
CA PRO A 180 21.04 -8.59 4.80
C PRO A 180 19.97 -8.38 5.87
N LEU A 181 19.65 -7.13 6.17
CA LEU A 181 18.69 -6.78 7.22
C LEU A 181 17.27 -7.20 6.87
N GLY A 182 16.82 -6.95 5.64
CA GLY A 182 15.50 -7.37 5.18
C GLY A 182 15.35 -8.89 5.15
N LYS A 183 16.39 -9.63 4.74
CA LYS A 183 16.41 -11.11 4.81
C LYS A 183 16.28 -11.61 6.24
N LEU A 184 17.01 -11.01 7.18
CA LEU A 184 16.95 -11.37 8.60
C LEU A 184 15.57 -11.09 9.21
N LEU A 185 14.97 -9.94 8.90
CA LEU A 185 13.68 -9.52 9.44
C LEU A 185 12.47 -10.10 8.68
N PHE A 186 12.69 -10.75 7.53
CA PHE A 186 11.64 -11.17 6.61
C PHE A 186 10.50 -11.98 7.25
N PRO A 187 10.76 -12.94 8.18
CA PRO A 187 9.69 -13.67 8.84
C PRO A 187 8.73 -12.75 9.61
N ALA A 188 9.24 -11.77 10.34
CA ALA A 188 8.42 -10.79 11.07
C ALA A 188 7.71 -9.80 10.14
N LEU A 189 8.39 -9.36 9.07
CA LEU A 189 7.81 -8.51 8.03
C LEU A 189 6.65 -9.20 7.31
N SER A 190 6.73 -10.53 7.14
CA SER A 190 5.67 -11.32 6.51
C SER A 190 4.35 -11.27 7.29
N SER A 191 4.42 -11.41 8.61
CA SER A 191 3.24 -11.27 9.49
C SER A 191 2.68 -9.85 9.46
N THR A 192 3.56 -8.86 9.40
CA THR A 192 3.21 -7.44 9.30
C THR A 192 2.50 -7.13 7.98
N GLN A 193 3.01 -7.59 6.84
CA GLN A 193 2.33 -7.47 5.55
C GLN A 193 0.95 -8.15 5.54
N ARG A 194 0.81 -9.35 6.12
CA ARG A 194 -0.51 -9.99 6.23
C ARG A 194 -1.49 -9.17 7.08
N ARG A 195 -1.02 -8.48 8.12
CA ARG A 195 -1.86 -7.53 8.89
C ARG A 195 -2.25 -6.33 8.04
N PHE A 196 -1.28 -5.76 7.32
CA PHE A 196 -1.48 -4.63 6.40
C PHE A 196 -2.58 -4.93 5.36
N PHE A 197 -2.52 -6.08 4.70
CA PHE A 197 -3.54 -6.47 3.72
C PHE A 197 -4.91 -6.77 4.32
N ARG A 198 -4.95 -7.38 5.52
CA ARG A 198 -6.22 -7.60 6.23
C ARG A 198 -6.92 -6.28 6.57
N GLU A 199 -6.18 -5.26 6.95
CA GLU A 199 -6.75 -3.93 7.22
C GLU A 199 -7.22 -3.23 5.95
N GLN A 200 -6.51 -3.41 4.83
CA GLN A 200 -7.00 -2.95 3.53
C GLN A 200 -8.31 -3.62 3.15
N CYS A 201 -8.40 -4.94 3.27
CA CYS A 201 -9.65 -5.67 3.01
C CYS A 201 -10.80 -5.13 3.86
N ARG A 202 -10.58 -4.92 5.17
CA ARG A 202 -11.60 -4.35 6.07
C ARG A 202 -11.99 -2.92 5.69
N CYS A 203 -11.02 -2.07 5.33
CA CYS A 203 -11.28 -0.71 4.89
C CYS A 203 -12.14 -0.69 3.62
N MET A 204 -11.81 -1.54 2.65
CA MET A 204 -12.55 -1.67 1.40
C MET A 204 -13.97 -2.18 1.63
N GLN A 205 -14.17 -3.15 2.54
CA GLN A 205 -15.51 -3.63 2.93
C GLN A 205 -16.35 -2.52 3.56
N ARG A 206 -15.79 -1.72 4.48
CA ARG A 206 -16.51 -0.57 5.07
C ARG A 206 -16.90 0.47 4.02
N ALA A 207 -15.94 0.85 3.15
CA ALA A 207 -16.20 1.80 2.08
C ALA A 207 -17.27 1.30 1.11
N ALA A 208 -17.26 0.01 0.80
CA ALA A 208 -18.26 -0.63 -0.04
C ALA A 208 -19.64 -0.72 0.62
N ALA A 209 -19.72 -0.91 1.94
CA ALA A 209 -20.98 -0.87 2.69
C ALA A 209 -21.57 0.55 2.80
N GLY A 210 -20.87 1.59 2.32
CA GLY A 210 -21.34 2.97 2.42
C GLY A 210 -21.18 3.58 3.81
N VAL A 211 -20.45 2.90 4.70
CA VAL A 211 -20.00 3.48 5.97
C VAL A 211 -19.20 4.73 5.62
N GLN A 212 -19.61 5.87 6.19
CA GLN A 212 -18.95 7.15 5.96
C GLN A 212 -17.47 7.05 6.33
N ARG A 213 -16.67 7.98 5.78
CA ARG A 213 -15.26 8.14 6.15
C ARG A 213 -15.18 8.11 7.68
N VAL A 214 -14.51 7.10 8.22
CA VAL A 214 -14.08 7.17 9.61
C VAL A 214 -13.00 8.23 9.58
N GLU A 215 -13.26 9.35 10.26
CA GLU A 215 -12.23 10.37 10.43
C GLU A 215 -10.96 9.63 10.84
N PRO A 216 -9.90 9.71 10.03
CA PRO A 216 -8.68 9.03 10.39
C PRO A 216 -8.30 9.53 11.78
N VAL A 217 -7.77 8.63 12.62
CA VAL A 217 -7.13 9.04 13.89
C VAL A 217 -5.94 10.01 13.63
N TRP A 218 -5.64 10.28 12.35
CA TRP A 218 -4.51 11.00 11.80
C TRP A 218 -5.03 12.04 10.81
N SER A 219 -4.56 13.27 10.87
CA SER A 219 -4.73 14.20 9.76
C SER A 219 -4.11 13.56 8.51
N SER A 220 -4.88 13.36 7.44
CA SER A 220 -4.29 13.20 6.11
C SER A 220 -4.01 14.61 5.60
N PRO A 221 -2.90 14.87 4.88
CA PRO A 221 -2.68 16.17 4.22
C PRO A 221 -3.79 16.55 3.23
N ARG A 222 -4.68 15.62 2.89
CA ARG A 222 -5.76 15.80 1.91
C ARG A 222 -7.04 16.41 2.49
N SER A 223 -7.03 17.05 3.66
CA SER A 223 -8.20 17.82 4.13
C SER A 223 -8.47 19.08 3.29
N ALA A 224 -7.62 19.41 2.30
CA ALA A 224 -7.85 20.49 1.35
C ALA A 224 -7.91 20.00 -0.10
N HIS A 225 -8.98 19.28 -0.49
CA HIS A 225 -9.37 19.23 -1.90
C HIS A 225 -10.83 19.67 -2.08
N PRO A 226 -11.08 20.72 -2.89
CA PRO A 226 -12.43 21.05 -3.31
C PRO A 226 -12.97 19.86 -4.10
N GLY A 227 -14.19 19.44 -3.77
CA GLY A 227 -14.84 18.31 -4.42
C GLY A 227 -14.76 18.42 -5.94
N HIS A 228 -14.40 17.31 -6.59
CA HIS A 228 -14.84 17.07 -7.95
C HIS A 228 -16.37 17.17 -7.93
N ARG A 229 -16.87 18.36 -8.26
CA ARG A 229 -18.26 18.60 -8.62
C ARG A 229 -18.51 17.63 -9.77
N LEU A 230 -19.21 16.54 -9.46
CA LEU A 230 -19.82 15.70 -10.47
C LEU A 230 -20.72 16.64 -11.25
N GLU A 231 -20.31 17.02 -12.45
CA GLU A 231 -21.26 17.61 -13.38
C GLU A 231 -22.39 16.60 -13.52
N ALA A 232 -23.55 17.02 -13.01
CA ALA A 232 -24.78 16.32 -13.19
C ALA A 232 -24.98 16.18 -14.69
N VAL A 233 -25.03 14.93 -15.15
CA VAL A 233 -25.69 14.60 -16.40
C VAL A 233 -27.15 14.99 -16.21
N ALA A 234 -27.48 16.23 -16.58
CA ALA A 234 -28.85 16.66 -16.78
C ALA A 234 -29.26 16.13 -18.15
N GLY A 235 -29.96 15.00 -18.17
CA GLY A 235 -30.85 14.68 -19.26
C GLY A 235 -32.26 15.06 -18.82
N VAL A 236 -32.94 15.93 -19.57
CA VAL A 236 -34.39 15.88 -19.79
C VAL A 236 -34.68 16.44 -21.19
N THR A 237 -35.15 15.53 -22.04
CA THR A 237 -36.09 15.68 -23.16
C THR A 237 -36.76 17.05 -23.36
N ARG A 238 -36.71 17.55 -24.60
CA ARG A 238 -37.82 17.51 -25.56
C ARG A 238 -37.26 17.38 -26.97
#